data_AF-A0A0G2FKE0-F1
#
_entry.id   AF-A0A0G2FKE0-F1
#
_cell.length_a   1.000
_cell.length_b   1.000
_cell.length_c   1.000
_cell.angle_alpha   90.00
_cell.angle_beta   90.00
_cell.angle_gamma   90.00
#
_symmetry.space_group_name_H-M   'P 1'
#
loop_
_entity.id
_entity.type
_entity.pdbx_description
1 polymer ?
#
loop_
_entity_poly.entity_id
_entity_poly.type
_entity_poly.pdbx_seq_one_letter_code
_entity_poly.pdbx_strand_id
1 'polypeptide(L)'
;MILYSLLISLILLAVLLLSTTPDTKPRYHFLFCFLGFIIAIAWISTIAEEVVGVLKAAGVILGMSEAILGLTVFAVGNSVGDLVADITVARLGYPVMALSACFGGPMLNILLGIGLGGTYMSIKGAKHHHKKHPDEPLHYKSYHIEVTGTLFISAITVLLTLVMLLILVPTSKWMMTKKIGITLITLWTVSTIVNVVVEVTGVWSAVA
;
A
#
# COMPACT_ATOMS: atom_id res chain seq x y z
N MET A 1 15.88 2.72 17.21
CA MET A 1 15.93 3.47 15.92
C MET A 1 14.75 4.41 15.77
N ILE A 2 13.53 3.97 16.06
CA ILE A 2 12.29 4.78 16.06
C ILE A 2 12.40 6.06 16.90
N LEU A 3 12.84 5.96 18.17
CA LEU A 3 13.00 7.14 19.04
C LEU A 3 13.93 8.22 18.44
N TYR A 4 15.02 7.80 17.76
CA TYR A 4 15.94 8.71 17.09
C TYR A 4 15.31 9.34 15.84
N SER A 5 14.55 8.57 15.05
CA SER A 5 13.80 9.08 13.89
C SER A 5 12.77 10.13 14.32
N LEU A 6 12.04 9.86 15.40
CA LEU A 6 11.02 10.75 15.98
C LEU A 6 11.64 12.02 16.58
N LEU A 7 12.76 11.90 17.29
CA LEU A 7 13.49 13.06 17.81
C LEU A 7 14.04 13.93 16.68
N ILE A 8 14.65 13.34 15.65
CA ILE A 8 15.20 14.07 14.51
C ILE A 8 14.09 14.75 13.72
N SER A 9 12.96 14.07 13.47
CA SER A 9 11.83 14.65 12.76
C SER A 9 11.13 15.76 13.56
N LEU A 10 11.04 15.63 14.88
CA LEU A 10 10.51 16.67 15.78
C LEU A 10 11.42 17.90 15.83
N ILE A 11 12.74 17.70 15.88
CA ILE A 11 13.73 18.80 15.85
C ILE A 11 13.68 19.53 14.52
N LEU A 12 13.62 18.80 13.40
CA LEU A 12 13.50 19.39 12.06
C LEU A 12 12.17 20.15 11.89
N LEU A 13 11.07 19.61 12.41
CA LEU A 13 9.76 20.28 12.43
C LEU A 13 9.81 21.55 13.28
N ALA A 14 10.42 21.51 14.46
CA ALA A 14 10.59 22.69 15.32
C ALA A 14 11.43 23.77 14.65
N VAL A 15 12.53 23.42 13.98
CA VAL A 15 13.35 24.36 13.20
C VAL A 15 12.54 24.95 12.05
N LEU A 16 11.75 24.14 11.35
CA LEU A 16 10.92 24.61 10.23
C LEU A 16 9.81 25.57 10.70
N LEU A 17 9.17 25.28 11.85
CA LEU A 17 8.16 26.14 12.48
C LEU A 17 8.75 27.43 13.06
N LEU A 18 9.96 27.37 13.64
CA LEU A 18 10.66 28.54 14.16
C LEU A 18 11.22 29.44 13.04
N SER A 19 11.52 28.86 11.88
CA SER A 19 12.09 29.58 10.73
C SER A 19 11.02 30.06 9.73
N THR A 20 9.77 29.56 9.83
CA THR A 20 8.67 29.89 8.91
C THR A 20 7.56 30.64 9.64
N THR A 21 7.35 31.91 9.27
CA THR A 21 6.22 32.71 9.74
C THR A 21 5.01 32.52 8.81
N PRO A 22 3.76 32.37 9.31
CA PRO A 22 2.56 32.15 8.48
C PRO A 22 2.28 33.23 7.42
N ASP A 23 2.76 34.46 7.62
CA ASP A 23 2.38 35.63 6.83
C ASP A 23 3.31 35.99 5.66
N THR A 24 4.52 35.42 5.58
CA THR A 24 5.48 35.80 4.54
C THR A 24 6.06 34.61 3.81
N LYS A 25 5.98 34.65 2.47
CA LYS A 25 6.55 33.62 1.57
C LYS A 25 8.08 33.63 1.75
N PRO A 26 8.70 32.57 2.30
CA PRO A 26 10.14 32.54 2.51
C PRO A 26 10.88 32.46 1.17
N ARG A 27 12.07 33.08 1.07
CA ARG A 27 12.88 33.13 -0.17
C ARG A 27 13.22 31.75 -0.74
N TYR A 28 13.27 30.70 0.09
CA TYR A 28 13.51 29.31 -0.31
C TYR A 28 12.27 28.43 -0.17
N HIS A 29 11.11 28.92 -0.61
CA HIS A 29 9.83 28.22 -0.48
C HIS A 29 9.87 26.77 -0.97
N PHE A 30 10.50 26.50 -2.12
CA PHE A 30 10.66 25.14 -2.65
C PHE A 30 11.45 24.21 -1.71
N LEU A 31 12.53 24.72 -1.10
CA LEU A 31 13.35 23.95 -0.17
C LEU A 31 12.56 23.59 1.09
N PHE A 32 11.82 24.55 1.66
CA PHE A 32 10.98 24.31 2.83
C PHE A 32 9.81 23.36 2.54
N CYS A 33 9.19 23.44 1.35
CA CYS A 33 8.19 22.47 0.91
C CYS A 33 8.78 21.05 0.81
N PHE A 34 9.96 20.90 0.23
CA PHE A 34 10.64 19.61 0.12
C PHE A 34 11.04 19.05 1.50
N LEU A 35 11.50 19.93 2.40
CA LEU A 35 11.86 19.55 3.76
C LEU A 35 10.63 19.13 4.57
N GLY A 36 9.51 19.86 4.45
CA GLY A 36 8.22 19.49 5.02
C GLY A 36 7.70 18.16 4.49
N PHE A 37 7.88 17.87 3.20
CA PHE A 37 7.52 16.60 2.59
C PHE A 37 8.34 15.43 3.17
N ILE A 38 9.66 15.59 3.32
CA ILE A 38 10.52 14.56 3.94
C ILE A 38 10.10 14.32 5.40
N ILE A 39 9.84 15.39 6.16
CA ILE A 39 9.36 15.29 7.54
C ILE A 39 8.04 14.53 7.59
N ALA A 40 7.08 14.86 6.70
CA ALA A 40 5.80 14.16 6.63
C ALA A 40 5.97 12.66 6.35
N ILE A 41 6.83 12.28 5.39
CA ILE A 41 7.13 10.86 5.11
C ILE A 41 7.70 10.17 6.34
N ALA A 42 8.67 10.79 7.02
CA ALA A 42 9.29 10.22 8.22
C ALA A 42 8.26 9.99 9.33
N TRP A 43 7.35 10.95 9.55
CA TRP A 43 6.26 10.82 10.51
C TRP A 43 5.27 9.73 10.13
N ILE A 44 4.83 9.69 8.87
CA ILE A 44 3.92 8.64 8.38
C ILE A 44 4.56 7.26 8.55
N SER A 45 5.83 7.10 8.16
CA SER A 45 6.56 5.82 8.32
C SER A 45 6.65 5.40 9.78
N THR A 46 6.96 6.34 10.68
CA THR A 46 7.11 6.04 12.10
C THR A 46 5.78 5.63 12.72
N ILE A 47 4.70 6.36 12.43
CA ILE A 47 3.36 6.02 12.92
C ILE A 47 2.91 4.68 12.33
N ALA A 48 3.16 4.43 11.05
CA ALA A 48 2.81 3.17 10.39
C ALA A 48 3.52 1.98 11.04
N GLU A 49 4.82 2.09 11.35
CA GLU A 49 5.57 1.03 12.06
C GLU A 49 4.98 0.72 13.44
N GLU A 50 4.62 1.74 14.22
CA GLU A 50 4.00 1.56 15.53
C GLU A 50 2.61 0.90 15.42
N VAL A 51 1.78 1.37 14.49
CA VAL A 51 0.45 0.79 14.23
C VAL A 51 0.58 -0.67 13.80
N VAL A 52 1.55 -0.99 12.93
CA VAL A 52 1.82 -2.37 12.52
C VAL A 52 2.30 -3.22 13.70
N GLY A 53 3.16 -2.69 14.56
CA GLY A 53 3.64 -3.37 15.77
C GLY A 53 2.52 -3.70 16.74
N VAL A 54 1.65 -2.73 17.05
CA VAL A 54 0.48 -2.92 17.92
C VAL A 54 -0.49 -3.93 17.31
N LEU A 55 -0.76 -3.84 16.02
CA LEU A 55 -1.67 -4.77 15.36
C LEU A 55 -1.12 -6.19 15.27
N LYS A 56 0.19 -6.37 15.10
CA LYS A 56 0.83 -7.70 15.21
C LYS A 56 0.69 -8.26 16.62
N ALA A 57 0.95 -7.46 17.66
CA ALA A 57 0.76 -7.89 19.04
C ALA A 57 -0.70 -8.27 19.34
N ALA A 58 -1.66 -7.48 18.86
CA ALA A 58 -3.09 -7.78 18.96
C ALA A 58 -3.45 -9.04 18.16
N GLY A 59 -2.87 -9.24 16.98
CA GLY A 59 -3.05 -10.44 16.15
C GLY A 59 -2.61 -11.72 16.88
N VAL A 60 -1.47 -11.68 17.58
CA VAL A 60 -1.00 -12.79 18.42
C VAL A 60 -1.97 -13.07 19.57
N ILE A 61 -2.49 -12.04 20.24
CA ILE A 61 -3.45 -12.18 21.35
C ILE A 61 -4.79 -12.77 20.86
N LEU A 62 -5.25 -12.37 19.68
CA LEU A 62 -6.51 -12.81 19.07
C LEU A 62 -6.39 -14.15 18.31
N GLY A 63 -5.19 -14.74 18.23
CA GLY A 63 -4.93 -15.97 17.47
C GLY A 63 -5.08 -15.81 15.95
N MET A 64 -4.94 -14.60 15.43
CA MET A 64 -5.06 -14.29 14.01
C MET A 64 -3.69 -14.35 13.31
N SER A 65 -3.64 -14.96 12.13
CA SER A 65 -2.44 -14.98 11.27
C SER A 65 -2.05 -13.56 10.81
N GLU A 66 -0.74 -13.30 10.70
CA GLU A 66 -0.21 -12.04 10.14
C GLU A 66 -0.73 -11.79 8.72
N ALA A 67 -1.02 -12.86 7.95
CA ALA A 67 -1.57 -12.76 6.60
C ALA A 67 -3.01 -12.21 6.59
N ILE A 68 -3.86 -12.64 7.53
CA ILE A 68 -5.23 -12.11 7.67
C ILE A 68 -5.16 -10.63 8.03
N LEU A 69 -4.32 -10.29 8.99
CA LEU A 69 -4.17 -8.93 9.49
C LEU A 69 -3.62 -7.98 8.39
N GLY A 70 -2.73 -8.49 7.54
CA GLY A 70 -2.27 -7.81 6.33
C GLY A 70 -3.33 -7.61 5.25
N LEU A 71 -4.07 -8.67 4.93
CA LEU A 71 -5.10 -8.64 3.89
C LEU A 71 -6.34 -7.83 4.28
N THR A 72 -6.60 -7.66 5.57
CA THR A 72 -7.79 -6.96 6.09
C THR A 72 -7.45 -5.60 6.68
N VAL A 73 -6.88 -5.57 7.90
CA VAL A 73 -6.72 -4.34 8.67
C VAL A 73 -5.72 -3.39 8.01
N PHE A 74 -4.56 -3.89 7.57
CA PHE A 74 -3.58 -3.02 6.90
C PHE A 74 -4.06 -2.58 5.52
N ALA A 75 -4.63 -3.49 4.73
CA ALA A 75 -5.13 -3.15 3.39
C ALA A 75 -6.28 -2.13 3.45
N VAL A 76 -7.27 -2.35 4.33
CA VAL A 76 -8.38 -1.39 4.51
C VAL A 76 -7.87 -0.08 5.08
N GLY A 77 -7.01 -0.11 6.10
CA GLY A 77 -6.45 1.10 6.71
C GLY A 77 -5.72 1.98 5.71
N ASN A 78 -4.92 1.39 4.82
CA ASN A 78 -4.18 2.12 3.79
C ASN A 78 -5.12 2.78 2.76
N SER A 79 -6.24 2.15 2.40
CA SER A 79 -7.16 2.64 1.37
C SER A 79 -8.36 3.45 1.89
N VAL A 80 -8.57 3.55 3.21
CA VAL A 80 -9.66 4.36 3.80
C VAL A 80 -9.45 5.85 3.52
N GLY A 81 -8.22 6.34 3.62
CA GLY A 81 -7.89 7.74 3.30
C GLY A 81 -8.18 8.07 1.84
N ASP A 82 -7.75 7.18 0.93
CA ASP A 82 -8.01 7.28 -0.50
C ASP A 82 -9.51 7.28 -0.80
N LEU A 83 -10.28 6.40 -0.16
CA LEU A 83 -11.73 6.33 -0.31
C LEU A 83 -12.40 7.66 0.08
N VAL A 84 -12.01 8.26 1.20
CA VAL A 84 -12.58 9.55 1.65
C VAL A 84 -12.21 10.67 0.70
N ALA A 85 -10.97 10.71 0.23
CA ALA A 85 -10.51 11.70 -0.75
C ALA A 85 -11.26 11.59 -2.08
N ASP A 86 -11.37 10.37 -2.63
CA ASP A 86 -12.06 10.11 -3.90
C ASP A 86 -13.55 10.44 -3.83
N ILE A 87 -14.23 10.08 -2.73
CA ILE A 87 -15.63 10.46 -2.51
C ILE A 87 -15.78 11.98 -2.47
N THR A 88 -14.84 12.68 -1.82
CA THR A 88 -14.87 14.14 -1.72
C THR A 88 -14.71 14.78 -3.10
N VAL A 89 -13.72 14.35 -3.88
CA VAL A 89 -13.46 14.85 -5.25
C VAL A 89 -14.63 14.53 -6.18
N ALA A 90 -15.23 13.35 -6.06
CA ALA A 90 -16.42 13.00 -6.82
C ALA A 90 -17.63 13.90 -6.46
N ARG A 91 -17.81 14.24 -5.18
CA ARG A 91 -18.87 15.17 -4.72
C ARG A 91 -18.64 16.60 -5.16
N LEU A 92 -17.40 17.01 -5.39
CA LEU A 92 -17.03 18.31 -5.95
C LEU A 92 -17.29 18.42 -7.46
N GLY A 93 -17.79 17.38 -8.11
CA GLY A 93 -18.12 17.39 -9.53
C GLY A 93 -17.01 16.88 -10.44
N TYR A 94 -15.96 16.26 -9.89
CA TYR A 94 -14.82 15.72 -10.65
C TYR A 94 -14.74 14.18 -10.59
N PRO A 95 -15.77 13.43 -11.02
CA PRO A 95 -15.79 11.96 -10.89
C PRO A 95 -14.70 11.26 -11.72
N VAL A 96 -14.31 11.81 -12.87
CA VAL A 96 -13.24 11.24 -13.71
C VAL A 96 -11.88 11.35 -13.03
N MET A 97 -11.64 12.44 -12.29
CA MET A 97 -10.43 12.60 -11.49
C MET A 97 -10.38 11.59 -10.35
N ALA A 98 -11.48 11.44 -9.60
CA ALA A 98 -11.58 10.45 -8.52
C ALA A 98 -11.37 9.02 -9.03
N LEU A 99 -11.97 8.66 -10.18
CA LEU A 99 -11.73 7.35 -10.80
C LEU A 99 -10.26 7.15 -11.20
N SER A 100 -9.64 8.18 -11.77
CA SER A 100 -8.23 8.11 -12.17
C SER A 100 -7.30 7.94 -10.98
N ALA A 101 -7.60 8.61 -9.86
CA ALA A 101 -6.85 8.47 -8.61
C ALA A 101 -7.02 7.06 -8.00
N CYS A 102 -8.25 6.54 -7.97
CA CYS A 102 -8.57 5.21 -7.46
C CYS A 102 -7.81 4.08 -8.20
N PHE A 103 -7.62 4.17 -9.52
CA PHE A 103 -6.80 3.21 -10.27
C PHE A 103 -5.29 3.52 -10.21
N GLY A 104 -4.94 4.81 -10.22
CA GLY A 104 -3.55 5.26 -10.23
C GLY A 104 -2.79 4.92 -8.95
N GLY A 105 -3.44 5.03 -7.79
CA GLY A 105 -2.84 4.74 -6.49
C GLY A 105 -2.32 3.29 -6.37
N PRO A 106 -3.18 2.27 -6.55
CA PRO A 106 -2.76 0.86 -6.55
C PRO A 106 -1.71 0.56 -7.63
N MET A 107 -1.85 1.13 -8.82
CA MET A 107 -0.89 0.92 -9.91
C MET A 107 0.51 1.44 -9.55
N LEU A 108 0.59 2.64 -8.96
CA LEU A 108 1.84 3.21 -8.47
C LEU A 108 2.44 2.37 -7.32
N ASN A 109 1.60 1.89 -6.39
CA ASN A 109 2.05 1.04 -5.29
C ASN A 109 2.66 -0.28 -5.80
N ILE A 110 2.04 -0.90 -6.81
CA ILE A 110 2.59 -2.13 -7.41
C ILE A 110 3.90 -1.83 -8.16
N LEU A 111 3.94 -0.79 -9.01
CA LEU A 111 5.15 -0.49 -9.80
C LEU A 111 6.33 -0.04 -8.94
N LEU A 112 6.11 0.92 -8.03
CA LEU A 112 7.19 1.49 -7.22
C LEU A 112 7.43 0.65 -5.97
N GLY A 113 6.38 0.24 -5.26
CA GLY A 113 6.52 -0.55 -4.04
C GLY A 113 7.06 -1.94 -4.33
N ILE A 114 6.33 -2.74 -5.11
CA ILE A 114 6.72 -4.13 -5.41
C ILE A 114 7.84 -4.17 -6.45
N GLY A 115 7.76 -3.39 -7.54
CA GLY A 115 8.75 -3.41 -8.62
C GLY A 115 10.12 -2.86 -8.21
N LEU A 116 10.20 -1.63 -7.69
CA LEU A 116 11.48 -1.06 -7.23
C LEU A 116 11.96 -1.73 -5.94
N GLY A 117 11.06 -2.04 -5.00
CA GLY A 117 11.42 -2.77 -3.79
C GLY A 117 12.01 -4.15 -4.09
N GLY A 118 11.38 -4.90 -5.01
CA GLY A 118 11.86 -6.21 -5.45
C GLY A 118 13.22 -6.13 -6.12
N THR A 119 13.40 -5.22 -7.09
CA THR A 119 14.71 -5.03 -7.75
C THR A 119 15.80 -4.61 -6.77
N TYR A 120 15.51 -3.68 -5.85
CA TYR A 120 16.45 -3.29 -4.79
C TYR A 120 16.85 -4.49 -3.91
N MET A 121 15.87 -5.28 -3.45
CA MET A 121 16.10 -6.45 -2.62
C MET A 121 16.94 -7.50 -3.34
N SER A 122 16.68 -7.74 -4.62
CA SER A 122 17.46 -8.72 -5.37
C SER A 122 18.88 -8.24 -5.70
N ILE A 123 19.08 -6.95 -5.94
CA ILE A 123 20.43 -6.36 -6.08
C ILE A 123 21.20 -6.46 -4.76
N LYS A 124 20.55 -6.17 -3.62
CA LYS A 124 21.17 -6.22 -2.29
C LYS A 124 21.47 -7.67 -1.87
N GLY A 125 20.57 -8.60 -2.15
CA GLY A 125 20.75 -10.04 -1.96
C GLY A 125 21.91 -10.60 -2.79
N ALA A 126 22.00 -10.21 -4.06
CA ALA A 126 23.11 -10.58 -4.95
C ALA A 126 24.47 -10.04 -4.44
N LYS A 127 24.51 -8.78 -3.96
CA LYS A 127 25.72 -8.17 -3.38
C LYS A 127 26.15 -8.82 -2.05
N HIS A 128 25.20 -9.26 -1.22
CA HIS A 128 25.51 -9.92 0.06
C HIS A 128 26.09 -11.33 -0.12
N HIS A 129 25.61 -12.09 -1.11
CA HIS A 129 26.16 -13.42 -1.43
C HIS A 129 27.56 -13.34 -2.03
N HIS A 130 27.81 -12.40 -2.94
CA HIS A 130 29.13 -12.21 -3.56
C HIS A 130 30.20 -11.72 -2.55
N LYS A 131 29.80 -11.00 -1.49
CA LYS A 131 30.69 -10.61 -0.38
C LYS A 131 31.14 -11.77 0.50
N LYS A 132 30.41 -12.89 0.52
CA LYS A 132 30.73 -14.10 1.30
C LYS A 132 31.44 -15.18 0.48
N HIS A 133 31.25 -15.20 -0.84
CA HIS A 133 31.91 -16.14 -1.76
C HIS A 133 32.40 -15.39 -3.02
N PRO A 134 33.67 -14.93 -3.04
CA PRO A 134 34.20 -14.10 -4.13
C PRO A 134 34.51 -14.88 -5.42
N ASP A 135 34.58 -16.22 -5.36
CA ASP A 135 35.01 -17.08 -6.48
C ASP A 135 33.84 -17.66 -7.32
N GLU A 136 32.59 -17.36 -6.96
CA GLU A 136 31.40 -17.80 -7.71
C GLU A 136 30.73 -16.63 -8.45
N PRO A 137 30.25 -16.85 -9.70
CA PRO A 137 29.58 -15.82 -10.47
C PRO A 137 28.29 -15.36 -9.78
N LEU A 138 27.90 -14.10 -10.03
CA LEU A 138 26.69 -13.45 -9.49
C LEU A 138 25.42 -14.26 -9.80
N HIS A 139 25.05 -15.18 -8.91
CA HIS A 139 23.79 -15.90 -8.98
C HIS A 139 22.68 -15.07 -8.32
N TYR A 140 21.84 -14.46 -9.15
CA TYR A 140 20.57 -13.88 -8.75
C TYR A 140 19.65 -15.03 -8.31
N LYS A 141 19.64 -15.39 -7.02
CA LYS A 141 18.66 -16.35 -6.51
C LYS A 141 17.28 -15.71 -6.52
N SER A 142 16.35 -16.38 -7.17
CA SER A 142 14.92 -16.10 -7.12
C SER A 142 14.49 -16.06 -5.65
N TYR A 143 14.03 -14.90 -5.18
CA TYR A 143 13.44 -14.80 -3.85
C TYR A 143 12.18 -15.67 -3.86
N HIS A 144 12.16 -16.74 -3.07
CA HIS A 144 10.95 -17.53 -2.87
C HIS A 144 9.99 -16.67 -2.05
N ILE A 145 9.19 -15.88 -2.75
CA ILE A 145 7.99 -15.28 -2.16
C ILE A 145 7.12 -16.48 -1.80
N GLU A 146 6.85 -16.69 -0.51
CA GLU A 146 5.85 -17.66 -0.08
C GLU A 146 4.51 -17.20 -0.66
N VAL A 147 4.13 -17.81 -1.78
CA VAL A 147 2.90 -17.46 -2.47
C VAL A 147 1.78 -18.17 -1.74
N THR A 148 1.28 -17.54 -0.68
CA THR A 148 0.10 -18.03 0.04
C THR A 148 -1.06 -18.14 -0.95
N GLY A 149 -1.88 -19.20 -0.85
CA GLY A 149 -3.03 -19.42 -1.73
C GLY A 149 -3.99 -18.21 -1.79
N THR A 150 -4.06 -17.43 -0.71
CA THR A 150 -4.82 -16.16 -0.64
C THR A 150 -4.28 -15.05 -1.53
N LEU A 151 -2.96 -14.99 -1.76
CA LEU A 151 -2.36 -14.04 -2.71
C LEU A 151 -2.79 -14.40 -4.14
N PHE A 152 -2.78 -15.69 -4.48
CA PHE A 152 -3.23 -16.17 -5.79
C PHE A 152 -4.71 -15.87 -6.03
N ILE A 153 -5.57 -16.18 -5.06
CA ILE A 153 -7.01 -15.91 -5.16
C ILE A 153 -7.24 -14.40 -5.32
N SER A 154 -6.57 -13.58 -4.51
CA SER A 154 -6.70 -12.11 -4.60
C SER A 154 -6.21 -11.57 -5.94
N ALA A 155 -5.10 -12.09 -6.48
CA ALA A 155 -4.60 -11.71 -7.79
C ALA A 155 -5.58 -12.07 -8.92
N ILE A 156 -6.17 -13.27 -8.87
CA ILE A 156 -7.19 -13.71 -9.83
C ILE A 156 -8.43 -12.83 -9.73
N THR A 157 -8.92 -12.55 -8.51
CA THR A 157 -10.05 -11.63 -8.32
C THR A 157 -9.76 -10.27 -8.91
N VAL A 158 -8.60 -9.66 -8.63
CA VAL A 158 -8.22 -8.36 -9.18
C VAL A 158 -8.14 -8.40 -10.70
N LEU A 159 -7.60 -9.47 -11.29
CA LEU A 159 -7.59 -9.61 -12.75
C LEU A 159 -9.01 -9.69 -13.31
N LEU A 160 -9.89 -10.47 -12.68
CA LEU A 160 -11.29 -10.60 -13.07
C LEU A 160 -12.04 -9.26 -12.94
N THR A 161 -11.79 -8.48 -11.88
CA THR A 161 -12.43 -7.16 -11.71
C THR A 161 -12.02 -6.20 -12.83
N LEU A 162 -10.74 -6.20 -13.19
CA LEU A 162 -10.21 -5.37 -14.28
C LEU A 162 -10.80 -5.76 -15.63
N VAL A 163 -10.88 -7.06 -15.93
CA VAL A 163 -11.51 -7.55 -17.17
C VAL A 163 -13.00 -7.21 -17.20
N MET A 164 -13.71 -7.40 -16.09
CA MET A 164 -15.12 -7.05 -15.98
C MET A 164 -15.34 -5.55 -16.22
N LEU A 165 -14.50 -4.69 -15.63
CA LEU A 165 -14.52 -3.25 -15.86
C LEU A 165 -14.26 -2.91 -17.33
N LEU A 166 -13.29 -3.56 -17.96
CA LEU A 166 -12.96 -3.36 -19.38
C LEU A 166 -14.14 -3.69 -20.30
N ILE A 167 -15.04 -4.61 -19.91
CA ILE A 167 -16.24 -4.97 -20.69
C ILE A 167 -17.44 -4.07 -20.33
N LEU A 168 -17.69 -3.84 -19.04
CA LEU A 168 -18.85 -3.09 -18.56
C LEU A 168 -18.79 -1.59 -18.89
N VAL A 169 -17.59 -0.99 -18.85
CA VAL A 169 -17.40 0.44 -19.06
C VAL A 169 -17.69 0.85 -20.53
N PRO A 170 -17.14 0.17 -21.56
CA PRO A 170 -17.50 0.46 -22.95
C PRO A 170 -18.97 0.15 -23.26
N THR A 171 -19.52 -0.92 -22.68
CA THR A 171 -20.93 -1.29 -22.86
C THR A 171 -21.88 -0.23 -22.28
N SER A 172 -21.44 0.49 -21.25
CA SER A 172 -22.19 1.61 -20.63
C SER A 172 -21.87 2.97 -21.26
N LYS A 173 -21.30 3.01 -22.48
CA LYS A 173 -20.92 4.23 -23.21
C LYS A 173 -19.99 5.14 -22.40
N TRP A 174 -19.04 4.57 -21.67
CA TRP A 174 -18.07 5.30 -20.83
C TRP A 174 -18.69 6.11 -19.68
N MET A 175 -19.96 5.87 -19.35
CA MET A 175 -20.60 6.47 -18.18
C MET A 175 -20.59 5.49 -17.01
N MET A 176 -19.95 5.89 -15.91
CA MET A 176 -19.98 5.13 -14.66
C MET A 176 -21.35 5.28 -14.00
N THR A 177 -22.24 4.33 -14.30
CA THR A 177 -23.59 4.27 -13.71
C THR A 177 -23.56 3.65 -12.32
N LYS A 178 -24.57 3.94 -11.49
CA LYS A 178 -24.74 3.33 -10.16
C LYS A 178 -24.73 1.80 -10.20
N LYS A 179 -25.18 1.20 -11.31
CA LYS A 179 -25.18 -0.27 -11.49
C LYS A 179 -23.76 -0.84 -11.48
N ILE A 180 -22.83 -0.20 -12.20
CA ILE A 180 -21.40 -0.61 -12.21
C ILE A 180 -20.83 -0.50 -10.79
N GLY A 181 -21.08 0.61 -10.09
CA GLY A 181 -20.62 0.81 -8.72
C GLY A 181 -21.12 -0.27 -7.76
N ILE A 182 -22.42 -0.60 -7.80
CA ILE A 182 -22.99 -1.67 -6.96
C ILE A 182 -22.35 -3.02 -7.30
N THR A 183 -22.23 -3.37 -8.58
CA THR A 183 -21.58 -4.61 -9.01
C THR A 183 -20.16 -4.75 -8.46
N LEU A 184 -19.36 -3.67 -8.52
CA LEU A 184 -17.99 -3.66 -8.00
C LEU A 184 -17.93 -3.84 -6.49
N ILE A 185 -18.79 -3.13 -5.75
CA ILE A 185 -18.87 -3.26 -4.28
C ILE A 185 -19.26 -4.69 -3.91
N THR A 186 -20.30 -5.25 -4.54
CA THR A 186 -20.74 -6.62 -4.27
C THR A 186 -19.62 -7.62 -4.55
N LEU A 187 -18.95 -7.50 -5.69
CA LEU A 187 -17.86 -8.39 -6.06
C LEU A 187 -16.69 -8.29 -5.07
N TRP A 188 -16.31 -7.07 -4.66
CA TRP A 188 -15.26 -6.86 -3.66
C TRP A 188 -15.61 -7.45 -2.30
N THR A 189 -16.85 -7.25 -1.83
CA THR A 189 -17.33 -7.80 -0.55
C THR A 189 -17.33 -9.32 -0.58
N VAL A 190 -17.84 -9.93 -1.66
CA VAL A 190 -17.86 -11.39 -1.80
C VAL A 190 -16.44 -11.94 -1.85
N SER A 191 -15.53 -11.36 -2.63
CA SER A 191 -14.15 -11.84 -2.70
C SER A 191 -13.41 -11.68 -1.38
N THR A 192 -13.63 -10.57 -0.66
CA THR A 192 -13.00 -10.36 0.64
C THR A 192 -13.49 -11.39 1.66
N ILE A 193 -14.79 -11.69 1.69
CA ILE A 193 -15.34 -12.74 2.54
C ILE A 193 -14.74 -14.10 2.18
N VAL A 194 -14.66 -14.45 0.89
CA VAL A 194 -14.04 -15.71 0.45
C VAL A 194 -12.58 -15.79 0.89
N ASN A 195 -11.80 -14.72 0.71
CA ASN A 195 -10.40 -14.68 1.15
C ASN A 195 -10.27 -14.88 2.66
N VAL A 196 -11.10 -14.20 3.46
CA VAL A 196 -11.10 -14.37 4.93
C VAL A 196 -11.51 -15.79 5.32
N VAL A 197 -12.54 -16.36 4.68
CA VAL A 197 -13.00 -17.73 4.97
C VAL A 197 -11.93 -18.76 4.61
N VAL A 198 -11.29 -18.65 3.45
CA VAL A 198 -10.22 -19.57 3.02
C VAL A 198 -9.04 -19.54 3.98
N GLU A 199 -8.66 -18.36 4.45
CA GLU A 199 -7.56 -18.19 5.39
C GLU A 199 -7.91 -18.69 6.80
N VAL A 200 -9.13 -18.43 7.29
CA VAL A 200 -9.62 -18.91 8.61
C VAL A 200 -9.83 -20.42 8.64
N THR A 201 -10.28 -21.01 7.54
CA THR A 201 -10.51 -22.46 7.45
C THR A 201 -9.24 -23.27 7.23
N GLY A 202 -8.10 -22.62 6.95
CA GLY A 202 -6.81 -23.31 6.81
C GLY A 202 -6.76 -24.30 5.66
N VAL A 203 -7.61 -24.15 4.63
CA VAL A 203 -7.66 -25.10 3.48
C VAL A 203 -6.30 -25.21 2.78
N TRP A 204 -5.43 -24.21 2.93
CA TRP A 204 -4.06 -24.20 2.42
C TRP A 204 -2.96 -24.48 3.45
N SER A 205 -3.23 -24.41 4.76
CA SER A 205 -2.25 -24.84 5.78
C SER A 205 -2.11 -26.36 5.85
N ALA A 206 -3.05 -27.10 5.25
CA ALA A 206 -2.96 -28.55 5.09
C ALA A 206 -2.12 -29.01 3.87
N VAL A 207 -1.63 -28.08 3.03
CA VAL A 207 -0.91 -28.38 1.78
C VAL A 207 0.53 -27.82 1.77
N ALA A 208 0.98 -27.20 2.87
CA ALA A 208 2.35 -26.72 3.06
C ALA A 208 3.14 -27.65 4.01
#